data_AF-A0A931YHU7-F1
#
_entry.id   AF-A0A931YHU7-F1
#
_cell.length_a   1.000
_cell.length_b   1.000
_cell.length_c   1.000
_cell.angle_alpha   90.00
_cell.angle_beta   90.00
_cell.angle_gamma   90.00
#
_symmetry.space_group_name_H-M   'P 1'
#
loop_
_entity.id
_entity.type
_entity.pdbx_description
1 polymer ?
#
loop_
_entity_poly.entity_id
_entity_poly.type
_entity_poly.pdbx_seq_one_letter_code
_entity_poly.pdbx_strand_id
1 'polypeptide(L)' 'MAEVVDPITISVIRHRLEAIVQEMGEAMLRTSYSQILTSSRDFSTALCDAEGRLVAQAEHVPIHVGAVPWAVKSVRQFFG' A
#
# COMPACT_ATOMS: atom_id res chain seq x y z
N MET A 1 -6.34 15.45 24.71
CA MET A 1 -7.40 15.18 23.71
C MET A 1 -6.74 15.21 22.35
N ALA A 2 -6.90 14.16 21.54
CA ALA A 2 -6.49 14.24 20.14
C ALA A 2 -7.29 15.36 19.48
N GLU A 3 -6.61 16.27 18.79
CA GLU A 3 -7.25 17.32 18.02
C GLU A 3 -8.11 16.66 16.92
N VAL A 4 -9.37 17.08 16.80
CA VAL A 4 -10.27 16.53 15.78
C VAL A 4 -9.80 17.05 14.44
N VAL A 5 -9.16 16.18 13.65
CA VAL A 5 -8.73 16.52 12.30
C VAL A 5 -9.95 16.82 11.44
N ASP A 6 -9.92 17.93 10.71
CA ASP A 6 -10.98 18.36 9.80
C ASP A 6 -11.37 17.22 8.81
N PRO A 7 -12.66 16.85 8.69
CA PRO A 7 -13.11 15.76 7.83
C PRO A 7 -12.77 15.93 6.35
N ILE A 8 -12.70 17.18 5.85
CA ILE A 8 -12.31 17.46 4.48
C ILE A 8 -10.83 17.08 4.29
N THR A 9 -9.97 17.51 5.21
CA THR A 9 -8.54 17.17 5.23
C THR A 9 -8.32 15.66 5.27
N ILE A 10 -9.01 14.92 6.14
CA ILE A 10 -8.93 13.45 6.19
C ILE A 10 -9.28 12.86 4.82
N SER A 11 -10.37 13.33 4.20
CA SER A 11 -10.84 12.81 2.92
C SER A 11 -9.83 13.08 1.80
N VAL A 12 -9.29 14.30 1.71
CA VAL A 12 -8.28 14.65 0.70
C VAL A 12 -7.03 13.80 0.84
N ILE A 13 -6.53 13.63 2.07
CA ILE A 13 -5.32 12.83 2.33
C ILE A 13 -5.55 11.36 2.03
N ARG A 14 -6.67 10.78 2.47
CA ARG A 14 -7.03 9.38 2.20
C ARG A 14 -7.05 9.08 0.70
N HIS A 15 -7.81 9.85 -0.07
CA HIS A 15 -7.91 9.63 -1.52
C HIS A 15 -6.59 9.85 -2.24
N ARG A 16 -5.72 10.76 -1.76
CA ARG A 16 -4.36 10.90 -2.31
C ARG A 16 -3.51 9.67 -2.08
N LEU A 17 -3.54 9.11 -0.87
CA LEU A 17 -2.77 7.91 -0.53
C LEU A 17 -3.27 6.69 -1.31
N GLU A 18 -4.59 6.56 -1.46
CA GLU A 18 -5.22 5.55 -2.32
C GLU A 18 -4.83 5.73 -3.79
N ALA A 19 -4.86 6.96 -4.32
CA ALA A 19 -4.45 7.22 -5.70
C ALA A 19 -2.98 6.84 -5.96
N ILE A 20 -2.07 7.13 -5.01
CA ILE A 20 -0.66 6.77 -5.13
C ILE A 20 -0.48 5.25 -5.28
N VAL A 21 -1.11 4.44 -4.43
CA VAL A 21 -0.97 2.98 -4.52
C VAL A 21 -1.59 2.41 -5.80
N GLN A 22 -2.65 3.03 -6.32
CA GLN A 22 -3.24 2.65 -7.61
C GLN A 22 -2.29 2.99 -8.77
N GLU A 23 -1.71 4.18 -8.78
CA GLU A 23 -0.73 4.58 -9.80
C GLU A 23 0.53 3.70 -9.77
N MET A 24 1.00 3.30 -8.60
CA MET A 24 2.06 2.29 -8.45
C MET A 24 1.67 0.97 -9.14
N GLY A 25 0.42 0.54 -8.98
CA GLY A 25 -0.09 -0.68 -9.61
C GLY A 25 -0.11 -0.58 -11.13
N GLU A 26 -0.60 0.53 -11.66
CA GLU A 26 -0.59 0.82 -13.09
C GLU A 26 0.82 0.91 -13.67
N ALA A 27 1.76 1.51 -12.94
CA ALA A 27 3.16 1.51 -13.33
C ALA A 27 3.69 0.07 -13.44
N MET A 28 3.45 -0.77 -12.44
CA MET A 28 3.86 -2.18 -12.45
C MET A 28 3.27 -2.96 -13.64
N LEU A 29 1.98 -2.77 -13.94
CA LEU A 29 1.33 -3.41 -15.08
C LEU A 29 1.95 -3.01 -16.43
N ARG A 30 2.34 -1.73 -16.57
CA ARG A 30 2.93 -1.22 -17.82
C ARG A 30 4.40 -1.60 -18.00
N THR A 31 5.13 -1.86 -16.91
CA THR A 31 6.58 -2.09 -16.98
C THR A 31 6.98 -3.55 -16.75
N SER A 32 6.09 -4.37 -16.20
CA SER A 32 6.40 -5.78 -15.96
C SER A 32 6.41 -6.59 -17.25
N TYR A 33 7.46 -7.39 -17.44
CA TYR A 33 7.53 -8.41 -18.50
C TYR A 33 6.89 -9.74 -18.08
N SER A 34 6.58 -9.94 -16.79
CA SER A 34 6.01 -11.19 -16.28
C SER A 34 4.50 -11.26 -16.48
N GLN A 35 4.05 -12.31 -17.16
CA GLN A 35 2.63 -12.61 -17.34
C GLN A 35 1.89 -12.86 -16.02
N ILE A 36 2.60 -13.32 -14.98
CA ILE A 36 2.05 -13.49 -13.62
C ILE A 36 1.65 -12.12 -13.06
N LEU A 37 2.50 -11.12 -13.25
CA LEU A 37 2.25 -9.75 -12.77
C LEU A 37 1.26 -9.00 -13.66
N THR A 38 1.29 -9.18 -14.99
CA THR A 38 0.43 -8.39 -15.90
C THR A 38 -0.94 -9.01 -16.12
N SER A 39 -0.99 -10.28 -16.53
CA SER A 39 -2.21 -10.96 -16.98
C SER A 39 -2.95 -11.58 -15.80
N SER A 40 -2.21 -12.22 -14.89
CA SER A 40 -2.78 -12.78 -13.66
C SER A 40 -2.93 -11.75 -12.53
N ARG A 41 -2.27 -10.59 -12.64
CA ARG A 41 -2.29 -9.53 -11.62
C ARG A 41 -1.90 -10.01 -10.21
N ASP A 42 -0.99 -10.97 -10.14
CA ASP A 42 -0.54 -11.54 -8.89
C ASP A 42 0.56 -10.69 -8.25
N PHE A 43 0.16 -9.52 -7.76
CA PHE A 43 0.97 -8.62 -6.95
C PHE A 43 0.08 -7.68 -6.15
N SER A 44 0.65 -6.87 -5.28
CA SER A 44 -0.07 -5.75 -4.66
C SER A 44 0.90 -4.61 -4.39
N THR A 45 0.37 -3.40 -4.28
CA THR A 45 1.12 -2.19 -3.96
C THR A 45 0.55 -1.59 -2.68
N ALA A 46 1.43 -1.24 -1.75
CA ALA A 46 1.04 -0.80 -0.42
C ALA A 46 1.95 0.31 0.09
N LEU A 47 1.39 1.20 0.90
CA LEU A 47 2.10 2.19 1.69
C LEU A 47 2.00 1.83 3.17
N CYS A 48 3.13 1.85 3.86
CA CYS A 48 3.21 1.68 5.30
C CYS A 48 3.85 2.91 5.95
N ASP A 49 3.48 3.18 7.19
CA ASP A 49 4.13 4.23 7.98
C ASP A 49 5.43 3.76 8.65
N ALA A 50 6.06 4.66 9.40
CA ALA A 50 7.33 4.41 10.08
C ALA A 50 7.24 3.31 11.16
N GLU A 51 6.04 2.98 11.64
CA GLU A 51 5.82 1.89 12.59
C GLU A 51 5.45 0.56 11.90
N GLY A 52 5.42 0.54 10.57
CA GLY A 52 5.05 -0.63 9.77
C GLY A 52 3.55 -0.93 9.80
N ARG A 53 2.71 0.07 10.05
CA ARG A 53 1.25 -0.06 9.91
C ARG A 53 0.87 0.21 8.45
N LEU A 54 -0.08 -0.54 7.92
CA LEU A 54 -0.61 -0.31 6.57
C LEU A 54 -1.44 0.98 6.55
N VAL A 55 -1.09 1.87 5.62
CA VAL A 55 -1.71 3.19 5.45
C VAL A 55 -2.66 3.20 4.26
N ALA A 56 -2.24 2.63 3.13
CA ALA A 56 -3.05 2.49 1.93
C ALA A 56 -2.57 1.28 1.12
N GLN A 57 -3.46 0.71 0.30
CA GLN A 57 -3.13 -0.42 -0.57
C GLN A 57 -4.03 -0.42 -1.82
N ALA A 58 -3.49 -0.84 -2.96
CA ALA A 58 -4.28 -1.23 -4.12
C ALA A 58 -4.45 -2.76 -4.11
N GLU A 59 -5.68 -3.23 -3.90
CA GLU A 59 -5.98 -4.66 -3.77
C GLU A 59 -5.98 -5.38 -5.12
N HIS A 60 -5.17 -6.44 -5.20
CA HIS A 60 -5.26 -7.45 -6.26
C HIS A 60 -5.10 -8.88 -5.72
N VAL A 61 -4.62 -9.08 -4.47
CA VAL A 61 -4.52 -10.41 -3.82
C VAL A 61 -4.73 -10.32 -2.29
N PRO A 62 -5.74 -11.00 -1.68
CA PRO A 62 -6.08 -10.88 -0.26
C PRO A 62 -4.97 -11.27 0.74
N ILE A 63 -4.13 -12.25 0.41
CA ILE A 63 -3.05 -12.71 1.30
C ILE A 63 -2.03 -11.60 1.58
N HIS A 64 -1.82 -10.69 0.61
CA HIS A 64 -0.89 -9.57 0.76
C HIS A 64 -1.38 -8.57 1.80
N VAL A 65 -2.68 -8.28 1.85
CA VAL A 65 -3.27 -7.34 2.82
C VAL A 65 -2.93 -7.75 4.26
N GLY A 66 -3.05 -9.05 4.56
CA GLY A 66 -2.74 -9.58 5.88
C GLY A 66 -1.24 -9.64 6.19
N ALA A 67 -0.39 -9.89 5.19
CA ALA A 67 1.02 -10.18 5.40
C ALA A 67 1.94 -8.94 5.39
N VAL A 68 1.63 -7.93 4.55
CA VAL A 68 2.50 -6.75 4.36
C VAL A 68 2.88 -6.04 5.67
N PRO A 69 1.94 -5.73 6.61
CA PRO A 69 2.30 -5.09 7.87
C PRO A 69 3.32 -5.88 8.68
N TRP A 70 3.20 -7.21 8.69
CA TRP A 70 4.13 -8.08 9.42
C TRP A 70 5.50 -8.09 8.76
N ALA A 71 5.56 -8.21 7.43
CA ALA A 71 6.81 -8.17 6.68
C ALA A 71 7.58 -6.86 6.93
N VAL A 72 6.90 -5.71 6.84
CA VAL A 72 7.53 -4.39 7.08
C VAL A 72 8.02 -4.27 8.52
N LYS A 73 7.23 -4.71 9.51
CA LYS A 73 7.66 -4.73 10.92
C LYS A 73 8.89 -5.61 11.14
N SER A 74 8.98 -6.76 10.49
CA SER A 74 10.15 -7.65 10.58
C SER A 74 11.40 -7.01 9.98
N VAL A 75 11.29 -6.37 8.81
CA VAL A 75 12.40 -5.63 8.19
C VAL A 75 12.86 -4.51 9.12
N ARG A 76 11.93 -3.73 9.65
CA ARG A 76 12.23 -2.65 10.61
C ARG A 76 12.91 -3.18 11.88
N GLN A 77 12.46 -4.30 12.44
CA GLN A 77 13.08 -4.90 13.62
C GLN A 77 14.53 -5.36 13.36
N PHE A 78 14.82 -5.82 12.14
CA PHE A 78 16.13 -6.34 11.80
C PHE A 78 17.14 -5.23 11.44
N PHE A 79 16.69 -4.19 10.72
CA PHE A 79 17.58 -3.17 10.14
C PHE A 79 17.47 -1.78 10.79
N GLY A 80 16.40 -1.49 11.53
CA GLY A 80 16.17 -0.20 12.20
C GLY A 80 16.62 -0.21 13.66
#